data_AF-A0A6N2U8K3-F1
#
_entry.id   AF-A0A6N2U8K3-F1
#
_cell.length_a   1.000
_cell.length_b   1.000
_cell.length_c   1.000
_cell.angle_alpha   90.00
_cell.angle_beta   90.00
_cell.angle_gamma   90.00
#
_symmetry.space_group_name_H-M   'P 1'
#
loop_
_entity.id
_entity.type
_entity.pdbx_description
1 polymer ?
#
loop_
_entity_poly.entity_id
_entity_poly.type
_entity_poly.pdbx_seq_one_letter_code
_entity_poly.pdbx_strand_id
1 'polypeptide(L)'
;MFYIIFDLSMSIIMLLFGIWFYRSEGKAANFLSGYNMKSEDERKKYDEKDMCKRYGKRMLFMAAPFAVGAIIDIQYQGIGCLAAWIIWFVMFILLLVDRHKKEC
;
A
#
# COMPACT_ATOMS: atom_id res chain seq x y z
N MET A 1 -22.78 -8.08 6.76
CA MET A 1 -22.73 -7.27 5.52
C MET A 1 -21.78 -6.06 5.61
N PHE A 2 -21.79 -5.28 6.70
CA PHE A 2 -20.88 -4.12 6.87
C PHE A 2 -19.39 -4.46 6.65
N TYR A 3 -18.86 -5.49 7.33
CA TYR A 3 -17.45 -5.88 7.22
C TYR A 3 -17.04 -6.28 5.79
N ILE A 4 -17.90 -6.99 5.06
CA ILE A 4 -17.66 -7.37 3.66
C ILE A 4 -17.56 -6.13 2.77
N ILE A 5 -18.50 -5.18 2.90
CA ILE A 5 -18.48 -3.94 2.11
C ILE A 5 -17.25 -3.10 2.47
N PHE A 6 -16.90 -3.06 3.75
CA PHE A 6 -15.74 -2.34 4.25
C PHE A 6 -14.44 -2.91 3.66
N ASP A 7 -14.23 -4.23 3.76
CA ASP A 7 -13.06 -4.91 3.21
C ASP A 7 -12.97 -4.76 1.69
N LEU A 8 -14.07 -4.91 0.97
CA LEU A 8 -14.10 -4.69 -0.48
C LEU A 8 -13.76 -3.24 -0.85
N SER A 9 -14.30 -2.28 -0.11
CA SER A 9 -14.02 -0.86 -0.33
C SER A 9 -12.53 -0.55 -0.09
N MET A 10 -11.95 -1.07 0.98
CA MET A 10 -10.52 -0.95 1.27
C MET A 10 -9.66 -1.59 0.17
N SER A 11 -10.01 -2.81 -0.26
CA SER A 11 -9.33 -3.51 -1.34
C SER A 11 -9.34 -2.70 -2.64
N ILE A 12 -10.50 -2.17 -3.04
CA ILE A 12 -10.64 -1.35 -4.25
C ILE A 12 -9.80 -0.07 -4.15
N ILE A 13 -9.89 0.65 -3.03
CA ILE A 13 -9.11 1.88 -2.81
C ILE A 13 -7.62 1.60 -2.94
N MET A 14 -7.13 0.56 -2.27
CA MET A 14 -5.70 0.19 -2.33
C MET A 14 -5.27 -0.26 -3.72
N LEU A 15 -6.12 -0.98 -4.46
CA LEU A 15 -5.84 -1.34 -5.84
C LEU A 15 -5.73 -0.11 -6.73
N LEU A 16 -6.68 0.83 -6.63
CA LEU A 16 -6.68 2.07 -7.41
C LEU A 16 -5.43 2.90 -7.11
N PHE A 17 -5.10 3.09 -5.83
CA PHE A 17 -3.87 3.80 -5.44
C PHE A 17 -2.63 3.06 -5.91
N GLY A 18 -2.57 1.73 -5.79
CA GLY A 18 -1.45 0.92 -6.26
C GLY A 18 -1.23 1.01 -7.77
N ILE A 19 -2.31 0.94 -8.57
CA ILE A 19 -2.25 1.12 -10.04
C ILE A 19 -1.79 2.55 -10.37
N TRP A 20 -2.36 3.54 -9.70
CA TRP A 20 -2.02 4.94 -9.92
C TRP A 20 -0.54 5.21 -9.61
N PHE A 21 -0.03 4.78 -8.46
CA PHE A 21 1.40 4.85 -8.12
C PHE A 21 2.26 4.15 -9.17
N TYR A 22 1.89 2.92 -9.55
CA TYR A 22 2.63 2.13 -10.53
C TYR A 22 2.74 2.81 -11.90
N ARG A 23 1.67 3.51 -12.32
CA ARG A 23 1.58 4.23 -13.62
C ARG A 23 1.95 5.70 -13.56
N SER A 24 2.29 6.24 -12.39
CA SER A 24 2.54 7.67 -12.19
C SER A 24 3.81 8.23 -12.84
N GLU A 25 4.68 7.36 -13.35
CA GLU A 25 5.98 7.73 -13.94
C GLU A 25 6.86 8.60 -13.01
N GLY A 26 6.81 8.34 -11.71
CA GLY A 26 7.60 9.07 -10.71
C GLY A 26 6.86 10.24 -10.07
N LYS A 27 5.80 10.76 -10.69
CA LYS A 27 5.02 11.90 -10.16
C LYS A 27 4.43 11.64 -8.77
N ALA A 28 4.07 10.38 -8.48
CA ALA A 28 3.51 10.01 -7.18
C ALA A 28 4.55 10.00 -6.05
N ALA A 29 5.85 10.09 -6.34
CA ALA A 29 6.91 10.14 -5.33
C ALA A 29 6.76 11.37 -4.42
N ASN A 30 6.24 12.48 -4.95
CA ASN A 30 5.91 13.68 -4.19
C ASN A 30 4.87 13.46 -3.07
N PHE A 31 4.07 12.39 -3.15
CA PHE A 31 3.08 12.04 -2.13
C PHE A 31 3.62 11.06 -1.08
N LEU A 32 4.86 10.58 -1.25
CA LEU A 32 5.52 9.74 -0.26
C LEU A 32 6.00 10.63 0.90
N SER A 33 5.45 10.37 2.08
CA SER A 33 5.82 11.07 3.30
C SER A 33 7.31 10.87 3.61
N GLY A 34 8.01 11.95 3.98
CA GLY A 34 9.45 11.93 4.19
C GLY A 34 10.22 12.25 2.92
N TYR A 35 9.90 11.60 1.80
CA TYR A 35 10.50 11.92 0.50
C TYR A 35 10.15 13.35 0.04
N ASN A 36 8.91 13.78 0.25
CA ASN A 36 8.45 15.12 -0.08
C ASN A 36 9.14 16.25 0.72
N MET A 37 9.84 15.93 1.81
CA MET A 37 10.62 16.88 2.61
C MET A 37 12.10 16.93 2.20
N LYS A 38 12.56 16.01 1.33
CA LYS A 38 13.94 16.00 0.82
C LYS A 38 14.17 17.15 -0.15
N SER A 39 15.39 17.71 -0.13
CA SER A 39 15.79 18.75 -1.09
C SER A 39 15.88 18.19 -2.52
N GLU A 40 15.78 19.05 -3.53
CA GLU A 40 15.87 18.61 -4.94
C GLU A 40 17.18 17.85 -5.24
N ASP A 41 18.29 18.24 -4.61
CA ASP A 41 19.59 17.59 -4.82
C ASP A 41 19.68 16.19 -4.19
N GLU A 42 18.97 15.96 -3.09
CA GLU A 42 18.82 14.61 -2.54
C GLU A 42 17.90 13.75 -3.41
N ARG A 43 16.84 14.34 -3.95
CA ARG A 43 15.87 13.65 -4.82
C ARG A 43 16.49 13.16 -6.12
N LYS A 44 17.43 13.91 -6.71
CA LYS A 44 18.20 13.50 -7.91
C LYS A 44 18.97 12.17 -7.72
N LYS A 45 19.23 11.74 -6.48
CA LYS A 45 19.90 10.47 -6.18
C LYS A 45 18.99 9.25 -6.31
N TYR A 46 17.68 9.45 -6.40
CA TYR A 46 16.68 8.38 -6.46
C TYR A 46 16.04 8.30 -7.84
N ASP A 47 15.83 7.08 -8.34
CA ASP A 47 14.96 6.83 -9.48
C ASP A 47 13.50 6.87 -9.01
N GLU A 48 12.86 8.03 -9.13
CA GLU A 48 11.45 8.23 -8.75
C GLU A 48 10.50 7.28 -9.49
N LYS A 49 10.82 6.91 -10.74
CA LYS A 49 9.97 6.04 -11.56
C LYS A 49 10.01 4.61 -11.03
N ASP A 50 11.21 4.09 -10.74
CA ASP A 50 11.37 2.77 -10.14
C ASP A 50 10.79 2.74 -8.70
N MET A 51 11.01 3.80 -7.93
CA MET A 51 10.42 3.96 -6.59
C MET A 51 8.88 3.86 -6.66
N CYS A 52 8.22 4.68 -7.47
CA CYS A 52 6.77 4.65 -7.64
C CYS A 52 6.23 3.29 -8.10
N LYS A 53 6.94 2.59 -9.01
CA LYS A 53 6.58 1.23 -9.42
C LYS A 53 6.66 0.23 -8.28
N ARG A 54 7.72 0.27 -7.47
CA ARG A 54 7.90 -0.61 -6.31
C ARG A 54 6.84 -0.36 -5.26
N TYR A 55 6.59 0.90 -4.91
CA TYR A 55 5.53 1.28 -3.96
C TYR A 55 4.15 0.88 -4.46
N GLY A 56 3.84 1.18 -5.72
CA GLY A 56 2.58 0.79 -6.34
C GLY A 56 2.38 -0.73 -6.30
N LYS A 57 3.38 -1.51 -6.68
CA LYS A 57 3.34 -2.98 -6.60
C LYS A 57 3.10 -3.49 -5.18
N ARG A 58 3.72 -2.87 -4.17
CA ARG A 58 3.48 -3.21 -2.77
C ARG A 58 2.07 -2.87 -2.31
N MET A 59 1.56 -1.69 -2.66
CA MET A 59 0.19 -1.29 -2.36
C MET A 59 -0.84 -2.24 -2.98
N LEU A 60 -0.61 -2.71 -4.22
CA LEU A 60 -1.43 -3.75 -4.85
C LEU A 60 -1.42 -5.04 -4.04
N PHE A 61 -0.26 -5.48 -3.57
CA PHE A 61 -0.14 -6.68 -2.76
C PHE A 61 -0.81 -6.51 -1.38
N MET A 62 -0.76 -5.31 -0.81
CA MET A 62 -1.46 -4.96 0.44
C MET A 62 -2.99 -4.93 0.30
N ALA A 63 -3.55 -4.91 -0.91
CA ALA A 63 -4.98 -5.06 -1.12
C ALA A 63 -5.48 -6.52 -0.96
N ALA A 64 -4.60 -7.50 -1.18
CA ALA A 64 -4.96 -8.92 -1.17
C ALA A 64 -5.53 -9.41 0.19
N PRO A 65 -4.99 -9.03 1.36
CA PRO A 65 -5.56 -9.39 2.65
C PRO A 65 -7.03 -8.99 2.80
N PHE A 66 -7.43 -7.81 2.31
CA PHE A 66 -8.82 -7.36 2.38
C PHE A 66 -9.73 -8.11 1.39
N ALA A 67 -9.23 -8.46 0.21
CA ALA A 67 -9.99 -9.31 -0.72
C ALA A 67 -10.26 -10.70 -0.12
N VAL A 68 -9.26 -11.29 0.55
CA VAL A 68 -9.41 -12.59 1.25
C VAL A 68 -10.29 -12.44 2.50
N GLY A 69 -10.14 -11.35 3.25
CA GLY A 69 -10.96 -11.00 4.42
C GLY A 69 -12.45 -10.94 4.06
N ALA A 70 -12.79 -10.27 2.96
CA ALA A 70 -14.17 -10.20 2.46
C ALA A 70 -14.77 -11.58 2.16
N ILE A 71 -13.98 -12.52 1.61
CA ILE A 71 -14.43 -13.89 1.31
C ILE A 71 -14.68 -14.66 2.61
N ILE A 72 -13.79 -14.53 3.60
CA ILE A 72 -13.95 -15.18 4.91
C ILE A 72 -15.18 -14.64 5.64
N ASP A 73 -15.42 -13.33 5.57
CA ASP A 73 -16.53 -12.66 6.22
C ASP A 73 -17.92 -13.02 5.66
N ILE A 74 -18.00 -13.70 4.50
CA ILE A 74 -19.23 -14.32 4.00
C ILE A 74 -19.70 -15.44 4.94
N GLN A 75 -18.76 -16.22 5.49
CA GLN A 75 -19.05 -17.36 6.37
C GLN A 75 -18.89 -17.00 7.84
N TYR A 76 -17.91 -16.16 8.18
CA TYR A 76 -17.53 -15.81 9.55
C TYR A 76 -17.42 -14.30 9.71
N GLN A 77 -18.57 -13.63 9.84
CA GLN A 77 -18.65 -12.18 9.82
C GLN A 77 -17.74 -11.51 10.87
N GLY A 78 -16.76 -10.73 10.40
CA GLY A 78 -15.85 -9.89 11.21
C GLY A 78 -14.48 -10.53 11.48
N ILE A 79 -14.35 -11.86 11.35
CA ILE A 79 -13.08 -12.56 11.56
C ILE A 79 -12.12 -12.29 10.39
N GLY A 80 -12.65 -12.28 9.16
CA GLY A 80 -11.91 -11.96 7.95
C GLY A 80 -11.35 -10.55 7.99
N CYS A 81 -12.17 -9.57 8.35
CA CYS A 81 -11.74 -8.17 8.50
C CYS A 81 -10.62 -8.02 9.56
N LEU A 82 -10.76 -8.65 10.73
CA LEU A 82 -9.73 -8.59 11.78
C LEU A 82 -8.40 -9.22 11.31
N ALA A 83 -8.47 -10.37 10.65
CA ALA A 83 -7.28 -11.02 10.09
C ALA A 83 -6.63 -10.17 8.99
N ALA A 84 -7.44 -9.56 8.11
CA ALA A 84 -6.97 -8.66 7.06
C ALA A 84 -6.19 -7.47 7.63
N TRP A 85 -6.71 -6.83 8.69
CA TRP A 85 -6.02 -5.73 9.37
C TRP A 85 -4.70 -6.15 10.01
N ILE A 86 -4.64 -7.31 10.66
CA ILE A 86 -3.40 -7.82 11.27
C ILE A 86 -2.34 -8.04 10.19
N ILE A 87 -2.68 -8.76 9.11
CA ILE A 87 -1.75 -9.05 8.02
C ILE A 87 -1.31 -7.74 7.35
N TRP A 88 -2.26 -6.84 7.09
CA TRP A 88 -1.98 -5.54 6.48
C TRP A 88 -1.01 -4.71 7.33
N PHE A 89 -1.22 -4.66 8.66
CA PHE A 89 -0.35 -3.92 9.56
C PHE A 89 1.08 -4.47 9.57
N VAL A 90 1.24 -5.79 9.57
CA VAL A 90 2.57 -6.42 9.43
C VAL A 90 3.23 -6.02 8.10
N MET A 91 2.51 -6.07 6.99
CA MET A 91 3.03 -5.64 5.69
C MET A 91 3.41 -4.16 5.68
N PHE A 92 2.63 -3.32 6.36
CA PHE A 92 2.88 -1.89 6.47
C PHE A 92 4.18 -1.62 7.24
N ILE A 93 4.39 -2.29 8.38
CA ILE A 93 5.65 -2.18 9.14
C ILE A 93 6.85 -2.65 8.30
N LEU A 94 6.72 -3.78 7.59
CA LEU A 94 7.78 -4.27 6.69
C LEU A 94 8.11 -3.26 5.59
N LEU A 95 7.10 -2.58 5.04
CA LEU A 95 7.29 -1.52 4.05
C LEU A 95 8.05 -0.32 4.66
N LEU A 96 7.72 0.09 5.88
CA LEU A 96 8.43 1.17 6.57
C LEU A 96 9.89 0.82 6.88
N VAL A 97 10.17 -0.42 7.31
CA VAL A 97 11.53 -0.90 7.58
C VAL A 97 12.36 -0.94 6.30
N ASP A 98 11.80 -1.47 5.20
CA ASP A 98 12.49 -1.52 3.92
C ASP A 98 12.71 -0.13 3.33
N ARG A 99 11.79 0.82 3.57
CA ARG A 99 11.98 2.23 3.24
C ARG A 99 13.17 2.82 3.99
N HIS A 100 13.20 2.65 5.32
CA HIS A 100 14.28 3.18 6.16
C HIS A 100 15.65 2.62 5.75
N LYS A 101 15.74 1.37 5.30
CA LYS A 101 17.00 0.77 4.83
C LYS A 101 17.49 1.29 3.47
N LYS A 102 16.62 1.92 2.68
CA LYS A 102 16.93 2.37 1.31
C LYS A 102 17.03 3.88 1.19
N GLU A 103 16.36 4.61 2.08
CA GLU A 103 16.30 6.08 2.07
C GLU A 103 17.24 6.74 3.10
N CYS A 104 17.85 5.96 4.00
CA CYS A 104 18.96 6.32 4.88
C CYS A 104 20.23 5.58 4.44
#